data_AF-A0A377D8C2-F1
#
_entry.id   AF-A0A377D8C2-F1
#
_cell.length_a   1.000
_cell.length_b   1.000
_cell.length_c   1.000
_cell.angle_alpha   90.00
_cell.angle_beta   90.00
_cell.angle_gamma   90.00
#
_symmetry.space_group_name_H-M   'P 1'
#
loop_
_entity.id
_entity.type
_entity.pdbx_description
1 polymer ?
#
loop_
_entity_poly.entity_id
_entity_poly.type
_entity_poly.pdbx_seq_one_letter_code
_entity_poly.pdbx_strand_id
1 'polypeptide(L)'
;MGQNVRWKRTGLSTLILEFDSTWCPPSGSLVGEISAVFDCEVRHWYSEPKNGIRGYDCYDGGEHTDSNMEAEWPHSDDEGEVAEHEQPQLCLIRDTQPGERVMALASVESPGPVVKIV
;
A
#
# COMPACT_ATOMS: atom_id res chain seq x y z
N MET A 1 19.06 8.98 -5.08
CA MET A 1 19.34 8.18 -3.87
C MET A 1 18.23 8.46 -2.86
N GLY A 2 17.74 7.44 -2.17
CA GLY A 2 16.76 7.63 -1.09
C GLY A 2 17.44 8.14 0.17
N GLN A 3 16.84 9.11 0.85
CA GLN A 3 17.32 9.68 2.11
C GLN A 3 16.17 9.85 3.10
N ASN A 4 16.46 10.21 4.35
CA ASN A 4 15.45 10.36 5.40
C ASN A 4 14.58 9.09 5.56
N VAL A 5 15.22 7.92 5.47
CA VAL A 5 14.54 6.63 5.45
C VAL A 5 13.98 6.32 6.84
N ARG A 6 12.67 6.10 6.91
CA ARG A 6 11.96 5.60 8.09
C ARG A 6 11.24 4.33 7.70
N TRP A 7 11.09 3.41 8.64
CA TRP A 7 10.35 2.20 8.38
C TRP A 7 9.66 1.71 9.65
N LYS A 8 8.52 1.07 9.47
CA LYS A 8 7.80 0.38 10.53
C LYS A 8 7.26 -0.95 9.99
N ARG A 9 7.36 -2.00 10.79
CA ARG A 9 6.68 -3.26 10.51
C ARG A 9 5.33 -3.23 11.21
N THR A 10 4.25 -3.42 10.46
CA THR A 10 2.90 -3.57 11.01
C THR A 10 2.41 -4.99 10.80
N GLY A 11 1.91 -5.62 11.86
CA GLY A 11 1.57 -7.03 11.85
C GLY A 11 2.74 -7.94 11.45
N LEU A 12 2.42 -9.11 10.90
CA LEU A 12 3.42 -10.12 10.50
C LEU A 12 3.87 -9.99 9.05
N SER A 13 3.04 -9.43 8.17
CA SER A 13 3.23 -9.44 6.71
C SER A 13 3.46 -8.06 6.08
N THR A 14 3.38 -6.96 6.84
CA THR A 14 3.43 -5.61 6.25
C THR A 14 4.63 -4.81 6.74
N LEU A 15 5.34 -4.19 5.80
CA LEU A 15 6.42 -3.25 6.02
C LEU A 15 6.03 -1.92 5.39
N ILE A 16 6.04 -0.85 6.18
CA ILE A 16 5.85 0.51 5.70
C ILE A 16 7.22 1.17 5.67
N LEU A 17 7.59 1.73 4.52
CA LEU A 17 8.86 2.39 4.26
C LEU A 17 8.57 3.82 3.80
N GLU A 18 9.16 4.80 4.43
CA GLU A 18 9.02 6.21 4.07
C GLU A 18 10.42 6.73 3.72
N PHE A 19 10.57 7.43 2.60
CA PHE A 19 11.87 7.95 2.20
C PHE A 19 11.72 9.12 1.21
N ASP A 20 12.62 10.08 1.31
CA ASP A 20 12.71 11.17 0.36
C ASP A 20 13.56 10.77 -0.85
N SER A 21 13.10 11.15 -2.02
CA SER A 21 13.83 11.03 -3.30
C SER A 21 14.16 12.41 -3.86
N THR A 22 15.13 12.48 -4.77
CA THR A 22 15.51 13.75 -5.40
C THR A 22 14.52 14.11 -6.51
N TRP A 23 13.57 14.99 -6.19
CA TRP A 23 12.63 15.69 -7.10
C TRP A 23 11.59 14.83 -7.84
N CYS A 24 11.80 13.52 -7.99
CA CYS A 24 10.88 12.61 -8.64
C CYS A 24 10.81 11.27 -7.90
N PRO A 25 9.64 10.63 -7.86
CA PRO A 25 9.51 9.27 -7.33
C PRO A 25 10.39 8.28 -8.13
N PRO A 26 10.73 7.12 -7.55
CA PRO A 26 11.37 6.05 -8.30
C PRO A 26 10.52 5.65 -9.51
N SER A 27 11.18 5.24 -10.60
CA SER A 27 10.48 4.78 -11.82
C SER A 27 9.62 3.55 -11.52
N GLY A 28 8.43 3.46 -12.11
CA GLY A 28 7.54 2.31 -11.94
C GLY A 28 8.19 0.96 -12.27
N SER A 29 9.07 0.88 -13.27
CA SER A 29 9.83 -0.34 -13.57
C SER A 29 10.72 -0.82 -12.41
N LEU A 30 11.31 0.12 -11.65
CA LEU A 30 12.11 -0.22 -10.46
C LEU A 30 11.20 -0.73 -9.34
N VAL A 31 10.05 -0.10 -9.14
CA VAL A 31 9.09 -0.50 -8.08
C VAL A 31 8.46 -1.86 -8.41
N GLY A 32 8.16 -2.13 -9.68
CA GLY A 32 7.77 -3.46 -10.16
C GLY A 32 8.88 -4.49 -9.93
N GLU A 33 10.13 -4.19 -10.25
CA GLU A 33 11.23 -5.12 -9.97
C GLU A 33 11.35 -5.43 -8.46
N ILE A 34 11.14 -4.44 -7.58
CA ILE A 34 11.07 -4.66 -6.13
C ILE A 34 9.93 -5.63 -5.78
N SER A 35 8.74 -5.46 -6.35
CA SER A 35 7.59 -6.34 -6.07
C SER A 35 7.89 -7.79 -6.49
N ALA A 36 8.56 -8.00 -7.63
CA ALA A 36 9.00 -9.31 -8.10
C ALA A 36 10.11 -9.93 -7.24
N VAL A 37 11.17 -9.16 -6.91
CA VAL A 37 12.34 -9.66 -6.17
C VAL A 37 11.96 -10.11 -4.76
N PHE A 38 11.02 -9.41 -4.13
CA PHE A 38 10.58 -9.69 -2.77
C PHE A 38 9.30 -10.50 -2.66
N ASP A 39 8.70 -10.89 -3.79
CA ASP A 39 7.43 -11.65 -3.86
C ASP A 39 6.35 -11.00 -2.98
N CYS A 40 6.08 -9.73 -3.25
CA CYS A 40 5.20 -8.91 -2.44
C CYS A 40 4.41 -7.90 -3.27
N GLU A 41 3.26 -7.47 -2.76
CA GLU A 41 2.53 -6.33 -3.29
C GLU A 41 3.19 -5.04 -2.77
N VAL A 42 3.46 -4.11 -3.67
CA VAL A 42 4.02 -2.79 -3.37
C VAL A 42 2.98 -1.74 -3.68
N ARG A 43 2.49 -1.08 -2.63
CA ARG A 43 1.56 0.04 -2.68
C ARG A 43 2.34 1.33 -2.48
N HIS A 44 2.49 2.11 -3.55
CA HIS A 44 3.41 3.23 -3.62
C HIS A 44 2.67 4.55 -3.70
N TRP A 45 2.70 5.33 -2.62
CA TRP A 45 2.22 6.71 -2.62
C TRP A 45 3.41 7.68 -2.70
N TYR A 46 3.28 8.70 -3.53
CA TYR A 46 4.30 9.73 -3.70
C TYR A 46 3.66 11.11 -3.79
N SER A 47 4.38 12.11 -3.26
CA SER A 47 4.03 13.52 -3.38
C SER A 47 5.31 14.36 -3.41
N GLU A 48 5.35 15.34 -4.31
CA GLU A 48 6.34 16.39 -4.39
C GLU A 48 5.58 17.72 -4.61
N PRO A 49 5.54 18.61 -3.60
CA PRO A 49 4.66 19.76 -3.62
C PRO A 49 5.13 20.88 -4.57
N LYS A 50 6.41 20.98 -4.91
CA LYS A 50 6.93 22.11 -5.70
C LYS A 50 6.55 22.01 -7.18
N ASN A 51 6.56 20.80 -7.73
CA ASN A 51 6.20 20.51 -9.11
C ASN A 51 4.77 19.93 -9.23
N GLY A 52 4.05 19.78 -8.10
CA GLY A 52 2.68 19.29 -8.08
C GLY A 52 2.55 17.81 -8.47
N ILE A 53 3.62 17.03 -8.27
CA ILE A 53 3.63 15.60 -8.57
C ILE A 53 2.99 14.90 -7.38
N ARG A 54 1.89 14.17 -7.59
CA ARG A 54 1.32 13.30 -6.56
C ARG A 54 0.63 12.12 -7.21
N GLY A 55 0.55 11.01 -6.50
CA GLY A 55 -0.21 9.86 -6.96
C GLY A 55 0.05 8.62 -6.15
N TYR A 56 -0.63 7.58 -6.60
CA TYR A 56 -0.54 6.23 -6.09
C TYR A 56 -0.42 5.26 -7.25
N ASP A 57 0.45 4.27 -7.09
CA ASP A 57 0.58 3.13 -7.99
C ASP A 57 0.70 1.83 -7.18
N CYS A 58 0.16 0.74 -7.71
CA CYS A 58 0.21 -0.59 -7.11
C CYS A 58 0.97 -1.57 -8.02
N TYR A 59 1.88 -2.35 -7.45
CA TYR A 59 2.70 -3.31 -8.18
C TYR A 59 2.65 -4.67 -7.49
N ASP A 60 2.51 -5.74 -8.26
CA ASP A 60 2.50 -7.12 -7.75
C ASP A 60 3.25 -8.04 -8.72
N GLY A 61 4.18 -8.84 -8.20
CA GLY A 61 4.93 -9.82 -8.98
C GLY A 61 5.67 -9.27 -10.22
N GLY A 62 6.11 -8.00 -10.21
CA GLY A 62 6.76 -7.34 -11.35
C GLY A 62 5.85 -6.46 -12.19
N GLU A 63 4.54 -6.63 -12.07
CA GLU A 63 3.55 -5.98 -12.93
C GLU A 63 2.92 -4.76 -12.26
N HIS A 64 2.56 -3.76 -13.06
CA HIS A 64 1.80 -2.60 -12.60
C HIS A 64 0.30 -2.92 -12.67
N THR A 65 -0.37 -2.93 -11.53
CA THR A 65 -1.75 -3.43 -11.41
C THR A 65 -2.79 -2.33 -11.32
N ASP A 66 -2.47 -1.17 -10.75
CA ASP A 66 -3.41 -0.05 -10.57
C ASP A 66 -2.69 1.30 -10.39
N SER A 67 -3.35 2.39 -10.77
CA SER A 67 -2.91 3.77 -10.52
C SER A 67 -4.08 4.65 -10.07
N ASN A 68 -3.86 5.52 -9.10
CA ASN A 68 -4.84 6.51 -8.69
C ASN A 68 -4.19 7.85 -8.29
N MET A 69 -4.50 8.91 -9.03
CA MET A 69 -3.97 10.26 -8.78
C MET A 69 -4.62 10.97 -7.58
N GLU A 70 -5.78 10.48 -7.14
CA GLU A 70 -6.57 11.04 -6.04
C GLU A 70 -6.62 10.10 -4.82
N ALA A 71 -5.71 9.12 -4.75
CA ALA A 71 -5.66 8.19 -3.64
C ALA A 71 -5.40 8.93 -2.33
N GLU A 72 -6.23 8.63 -1.33
CA GLU A 72 -6.00 9.11 0.03
C GLU A 72 -4.79 8.38 0.64
N TRP A 73 -4.01 9.13 1.43
CA TRP A 73 -2.91 8.56 2.20
C TRP A 73 -3.45 7.56 3.22
N PRO A 74 -2.76 6.44 3.47
CA PRO A 74 -3.17 5.55 4.54
C PRO A 74 -3.06 6.31 5.87
N HIS A 75 -4.20 6.48 6.55
CA HIS A 75 -4.22 7.01 7.90
C HIS A 75 -3.38 6.08 8.79
N SER A 76 -2.35 6.62 9.44
CA SER A 76 -1.70 5.87 10.51
C SER A 76 -2.63 5.92 11.71
N ASP A 77 -3.11 4.77 12.17
CA ASP A 77 -4.02 4.63 13.33
C ASP A 77 -3.38 5.03 14.70
N ASP A 78 -2.30 5.82 14.68
CA ASP A 78 -1.69 6.36 15.89
C ASP A 78 -2.46 7.64 16.25
N GLU A 79 -3.43 7.50 17.15
CA GLU A 79 -4.18 8.61 17.75
C GLU A 79 -3.28 9.39 18.73
N GLY A 80 -2.20 9.97 18.21
CA GLY A 80 -1.17 10.65 18.99
C GLY A 80 -0.08 11.22 18.08
N GLU A 81 -0.07 12.54 17.94
CA GLU A 81 0.75 13.34 17.02
C GLU A 81 0.34 13.25 15.54
N VAL A 82 -0.36 14.30 15.12
CA VAL A 82 -0.44 14.71 13.72
C VAL A 82 0.97 14.79 13.16
N ALA A 83 1.43 13.76 12.44
CA ALA A 83 2.58 13.90 11.58
C ALA A 83 2.19 14.93 10.53
N GLU A 84 2.61 16.19 10.73
CA GLU A 84 2.32 17.34 9.86
C GLU A 84 2.99 17.23 8.48
N HIS A 85 3.37 16.03 8.07
CA HIS A 85 4.10 15.78 6.86
C HIS A 85 3.40 14.67 6.08
N GLU A 86 2.80 15.07 4.96
CA GLU A 86 2.48 14.24 3.80
C GLU A 86 3.79 13.63 3.25
N GLN A 87 4.41 12.70 3.99
CA GLN A 87 5.67 12.08 3.59
C GLN A 87 5.41 10.95 2.58
N PRO A 88 6.23 10.80 1.53
CA PRO A 88 6.12 9.69 0.60
C PRO A 88 6.25 8.34 1.33
N GLN A 89 5.24 7.48 1.16
CA GLN A 89 5.13 6.18 1.81
C GLN A 89 5.08 5.07 0.74
N LEU A 90 5.98 4.12 0.88
CA LEU A 90 6.03 2.86 0.17
C LEU A 90 5.63 1.74 1.13
N CYS A 91 4.46 1.14 0.93
CA CYS A 91 4.01 0.01 1.72
C CYS A 91 4.27 -1.29 0.96
N LEU A 92 5.01 -2.21 1.57
CA LEU A 92 5.25 -3.55 1.07
C LEU A 92 4.40 -4.53 1.88
N ILE A 93 3.53 -5.25 1.20
CA ILE A 93 2.64 -6.26 1.78
C ILE A 93 3.08 -7.60 1.22
N ARG A 94 3.59 -8.49 2.07
CA ARG A 94 3.90 -9.86 1.65
C ARG A 94 2.62 -10.59 1.25
N ASP A 95 2.64 -11.20 0.08
CA ASP A 95 1.63 -12.18 -0.30
C ASP A 95 1.77 -13.41 0.61
N THR A 96 0.69 -13.79 1.30
CA THR A 96 0.67 -14.99 2.12
C THR A 96 0.20 -16.19 1.29
N GLN A 97 1.09 -16.72 0.45
CA GLN A 97 1.03 -18.00 -0.28
C GLN A 97 -0.06 -18.19 -1.38
N PRO A 98 0.29 -18.96 -2.45
CA PRO A 98 -0.39 -18.93 -3.76
C PRO A 98 -1.48 -20.00 -3.90
N GLY A 99 -2.45 -20.05 -2.98
CA GLY A 99 -3.43 -21.16 -2.88
C GLY A 99 -4.92 -20.80 -2.93
N GLU A 100 -5.30 -19.53 -2.78
CA GLU A 100 -6.73 -19.13 -2.59
C GLU A 100 -7.33 -18.32 -3.76
N ARG A 101 -6.74 -18.40 -4.96
CA ARG A 101 -7.28 -17.70 -6.15
C ARG A 101 -8.58 -18.31 -6.72
N VAL A 102 -9.17 -19.32 -6.07
CA VAL A 102 -10.43 -19.96 -6.50
C VAL A 102 -11.43 -20.07 -5.35
N MET A 103 -11.75 -18.99 -4.64
CA MET A 103 -12.96 -18.96 -3.78
C MET A 103 -13.62 -17.58 -3.59
N ALA A 104 -13.06 -16.47 -4.08
CA ALA A 104 -13.63 -15.14 -3.85
C ALA A 104 -14.74 -14.72 -4.84
N LEU A 105 -15.47 -15.69 -5.43
CA LEU A 105 -16.71 -15.41 -6.18
C LEU A 105 -17.96 -16.06 -5.57
N ALA A 106 -17.86 -16.73 -4.43
CA ALA A 106 -19.03 -17.30 -3.76
C ALA A 106 -18.98 -17.09 -2.25
N SER A 107 -19.44 -15.93 -1.79
CA SER A 107 -20.04 -15.74 -0.45
C SER A 107 -20.61 -14.33 -0.36
N VAL A 108 -21.71 -14.09 -1.07
CA VAL A 108 -22.68 -13.06 -0.68
C VAL A 108 -23.86 -13.76 0.00
N GLU A 109 -23.66 -14.20 1.25
CA GLU A 109 -24.78 -14.43 2.16
C GLU A 109 -24.41 -13.87 3.53
N SER A 110 -25.10 -12.78 3.89
CA SER A 110 -25.09 -12.09 5.18
C SER A 110 -26.47 -12.29 5.84
N PRO A 111 -26.71 -11.91 7.11
CA PRO A 111 -26.44 -12.71 8.29
C PRO A 111 -27.70 -12.99 9.15
N GLY A 112 -27.65 -14.04 9.98
CA GLY A 112 -28.25 -14.07 11.33
C GLY A 112 -29.76 -14.40 11.50
N PRO A 113 -30.14 -15.08 12.62
CA PRO A 113 -31.50 -15.55 12.85
C PRO A 113 -32.43 -14.47 13.43
N VAL A 114 -33.65 -14.37 12.88
CA VAL A 114 -34.76 -13.62 13.48
C VAL A 114 -35.46 -14.49 14.52
N VAL A 115 -35.29 -14.16 15.80
CA VAL A 115 -36.12 -14.70 16.89
C VAL A 115 -37.45 -13.93 16.91
N LYS A 116 -38.55 -14.64 16.66
CA LYS A 116 -39.91 -14.15 16.97
C LYS A 116 -40.36 -14.79 18.29
N ILE A 117 -40.57 -13.96 19.29
CA ILE A 117 -41.25 -14.32 20.54
C ILE A 117 -42.76 -14.30 20.22
N VAL A 118 -43.44 -15.40 20.55
CA VAL A 118 -44.91 -15.58 20.45
C VAL A 118 -45.63 -15.00 21.65
#